data_AF-A0A2J6SKT9-F1
#
_entry.id   AF-A0A2J6SKT9-F1
#
_cell.length_a   1.000
_cell.length_b   1.000
_cell.length_c   1.000
_cell.angle_alpha   90.00
_cell.angle_beta   90.00
_cell.angle_gamma   90.00
#
_symmetry.space_group_name_H-M   'P 1'
#
loop_
_entity.id
_entity.type
_entity.pdbx_description
1 polymer ?
#
loop_
_entity_poly.entity_id
_entity_poly.type
_entity_poly.pdbx_seq_one_letter_code
_entity_poly.pdbx_strand_id
1 'polypeptide(L)'
;MAKLFQALVAKGIKIVPGDVVSLKAAVQGADVVFATTAFSDAFTLREWCYELEVQQGKNIADAVATVEGLEVFIWSGLSDAGLGLFVTYWKWGQGAVPREKRPDNTLVLRIPGKGNMLIPLLVPSNAGAFAKALTLVSPGKNLLAFGDPLTWEEYVGMWSRVTGVKASFERKTVEEHDSFAPGGYGEDILEMDGSVVFPKDLGLEVEATRIED
;
A
#
# COMPACT_ATOMS: atom_id res chain seq x y z
N MET A 1 -5.10 21.09 3.33
CA MET A 1 -5.32 21.10 1.87
C MET A 1 -4.74 22.32 1.16
N ALA A 2 -5.11 23.57 1.47
CA ALA A 2 -4.64 24.75 0.74
C ALA A 2 -3.10 24.89 0.64
N LYS A 3 -2.35 24.66 1.73
CA LYS A 3 -0.88 24.70 1.73
C LYS A 3 -0.23 23.62 0.84
N LEU A 4 -0.84 22.44 0.75
CA LEU A 4 -0.36 21.34 -0.10
C LEU A 4 -0.51 21.72 -1.58
N PHE A 5 -1.66 22.24 -1.97
CA PHE A 5 -1.91 22.66 -3.36
C PHE A 5 -0.96 23.77 -3.80
N GLN A 6 -0.74 24.76 -2.94
CA GLN A 6 0.23 25.82 -3.21
C GLN A 6 1.65 25.26 -3.42
N ALA A 7 2.06 24.28 -2.61
CA ALA A 7 3.38 23.66 -2.75
C ALA A 7 3.54 22.86 -4.07
N LEU A 8 2.48 22.20 -4.54
CA LEU A 8 2.51 21.47 -5.81
C LEU A 8 2.53 22.45 -7.00
N VAL A 9 1.71 23.50 -6.97
CA VAL A 9 1.70 24.54 -8.01
C VAL A 9 3.05 25.24 -8.10
N ALA A 10 3.70 25.51 -6.95
CA ALA A 10 5.05 26.08 -6.92
C ALA A 10 6.11 25.16 -7.56
N LYS A 11 5.85 23.86 -7.68
CA LYS A 11 6.67 22.89 -8.40
C LYS A 11 6.29 22.75 -9.89
N GLY A 12 5.39 23.59 -10.39
CA GLY A 12 4.90 23.54 -11.78
C GLY A 12 3.80 22.51 -12.02
N ILE A 13 3.25 21.90 -10.97
CA ILE A 13 2.18 20.90 -11.11
C ILE A 13 0.85 21.62 -11.33
N LYS A 14 0.20 21.32 -12.46
CA LYS A 14 -1.16 21.77 -12.74
C LYS A 14 -2.15 20.93 -11.94
N ILE A 15 -2.86 21.55 -11.02
CA ILE A 15 -3.94 20.92 -10.26
C ILE A 15 -5.26 21.21 -10.96
N VAL A 16 -6.05 20.17 -11.21
CA VAL A 16 -7.38 20.28 -11.80
C VAL A 16 -8.40 19.80 -10.76
N PRO A 17 -9.37 20.64 -10.35
CA PRO A 17 -10.49 20.18 -9.53
C PRO A 17 -11.24 19.07 -10.26
N GLY A 18 -11.50 17.97 -9.55
CA GLY A 18 -12.02 16.74 -10.14
C GLY A 18 -13.29 16.23 -9.47
N ASP A 19 -14.25 15.86 -10.29
CA ASP A 19 -15.36 14.95 -10.04
C ASP A 19 -15.42 13.89 -11.15
N VAL A 20 -16.37 12.96 -11.06
CA VAL A 20 -16.55 11.87 -12.04
C VAL A 20 -16.71 12.35 -13.49
N VAL A 21 -17.31 13.51 -13.72
CA VAL A 21 -17.57 14.05 -15.07
C VAL A 21 -16.29 14.66 -15.64
N SER A 22 -15.57 15.41 -14.82
CA SER A 22 -14.35 16.13 -15.21
C SER A 22 -13.12 15.22 -15.42
N LEU A 23 -13.13 13.99 -14.90
CA LEU A 23 -12.01 13.04 -15.02
C LEU A 23 -11.55 12.88 -16.47
N LYS A 24 -12.49 12.72 -17.41
CA LYS A 24 -12.20 12.56 -18.84
C LYS A 24 -11.38 13.71 -19.39
N ALA A 25 -11.73 14.95 -19.05
CA ALA A 25 -11.00 16.13 -19.50
C ALA A 25 -9.64 16.26 -18.81
N ALA A 26 -9.53 15.81 -17.55
CA ALA A 26 -8.32 15.93 -16.75
C ALA A 26 -7.16 15.04 -17.24
N VAL A 27 -7.47 13.91 -17.89
CA VAL A 27 -6.46 12.94 -18.36
C VAL A 27 -6.02 13.15 -19.81
N GLN A 28 -6.65 14.07 -20.56
CA GLN A 28 -6.36 14.25 -21.98
C GLN A 28 -4.93 14.75 -22.22
N GLY A 29 -4.29 14.19 -23.24
CA GLY A 29 -2.92 14.51 -23.63
C GLY A 29 -1.84 13.98 -22.69
N ALA A 30 -2.18 13.06 -21.78
CA ALA A 30 -1.20 12.39 -20.94
C ALA A 30 -0.57 11.19 -21.68
N ASP A 31 0.77 11.11 -21.67
CA ASP A 31 1.49 9.92 -22.14
C ASP A 31 1.42 8.79 -21.10
N VAL A 32 1.42 9.16 -19.82
CA VAL A 32 1.36 8.23 -18.67
C VAL A 32 0.31 8.69 -17.68
N VAL A 33 -0.51 7.75 -17.20
CA VAL A 33 -1.45 7.99 -16.09
C VAL A 33 -1.13 7.05 -14.93
N PHE A 34 -0.96 7.61 -13.74
CA PHE A 34 -0.93 6.87 -12.48
C PHE A 34 -2.26 7.08 -11.75
N ALA A 35 -2.88 6.00 -11.30
CA ALA A 35 -4.14 6.06 -10.56
C ALA A 35 -4.09 5.22 -9.28
N THR A 36 -4.81 5.71 -8.27
CA THR A 36 -5.06 5.04 -7.00
C THR A 36 -6.43 5.48 -6.49
N THR A 37 -7.12 4.60 -5.80
CA THR A 37 -8.36 4.90 -5.06
C THR A 37 -8.08 4.84 -3.55
N ALA A 38 -9.03 5.35 -2.78
CA ALA A 38 -9.00 5.24 -1.33
C ALA A 38 -10.24 4.52 -0.85
N PHE A 39 -10.05 3.48 -0.04
CA PHE A 39 -11.14 2.85 0.68
C PHE A 39 -11.73 3.83 1.70
N SER A 40 -13.05 3.91 1.78
CA SER A 40 -13.73 4.85 2.68
C SER A 40 -13.53 4.46 4.15
N ASP A 41 -13.35 5.46 5.02
CA ASP A 41 -13.23 5.29 6.48
C ASP A 41 -14.54 4.82 7.15
N ALA A 42 -15.63 4.68 6.39
CA ALA A 42 -16.92 4.19 6.86
C ALA A 42 -16.93 2.66 7.01
N PHE A 43 -15.97 2.10 7.76
CA PHE A 43 -15.71 0.65 7.88
C PHE A 43 -16.94 -0.19 8.27
N THR A 44 -17.92 0.40 8.97
CA THR A 44 -19.20 -0.26 9.31
C THR A 44 -20.08 -0.58 8.09
N LEU A 45 -19.78 0.01 6.93
CA LEU A 45 -20.49 -0.16 5.66
C LEU A 45 -19.54 -0.77 4.61
N ARG A 46 -18.86 -1.87 4.95
CA ARG A 46 -17.78 -2.46 4.14
C ARG A 46 -18.19 -2.75 2.69
N GLU A 47 -19.36 -3.33 2.48
CA GLU A 47 -19.88 -3.64 1.13
C GLU A 47 -20.05 -2.37 0.29
N TRP A 48 -20.66 -1.33 0.86
CA TRP A 48 -20.79 -0.04 0.19
C TRP A 48 -19.43 0.63 -0.07
N CYS A 49 -18.49 0.56 0.87
CA CYS A 49 -17.14 1.11 0.68
C CYS A 49 -16.41 0.41 -0.47
N TYR A 50 -16.54 -0.91 -0.56
CA TYR A 50 -16.03 -1.71 -1.66
C TYR A 50 -16.67 -1.33 -2.99
N GLU A 51 -18.00 -1.28 -3.06
CA GLU A 51 -18.73 -0.90 -4.28
C GLU A 51 -18.36 0.52 -4.74
N LEU A 52 -18.23 1.46 -3.79
CA LEU A 52 -17.81 2.83 -4.06
C LEU A 52 -16.41 2.86 -4.67
N GLU A 53 -15.44 2.17 -4.06
CA GLU A 53 -14.06 2.12 -4.55
C GLU A 53 -13.99 1.50 -5.95
N VAL A 54 -14.68 0.36 -6.15
CA VAL A 54 -14.78 -0.30 -7.46
C VAL A 54 -15.38 0.65 -8.50
N GLN A 55 -16.43 1.38 -8.15
CA GLN A 55 -17.06 2.32 -9.08
C GLN A 55 -16.12 3.49 -9.40
N GLN A 56 -15.39 4.01 -8.42
CA GLN A 56 -14.38 5.05 -8.65
C GLN A 56 -13.27 4.56 -9.58
N GLY A 57 -12.78 3.33 -9.39
CA GLY A 57 -11.76 2.76 -10.27
C GLY A 57 -12.23 2.55 -11.70
N LYS A 58 -13.47 2.06 -11.89
CA LYS A 58 -14.09 1.97 -13.22
C LYS A 58 -14.18 3.32 -13.90
N ASN A 59 -14.62 4.36 -13.18
CA ASN A 59 -14.73 5.71 -13.73
C ASN A 59 -13.36 6.26 -14.20
N ILE A 60 -12.28 5.97 -13.46
CA ILE A 60 -10.92 6.35 -13.85
C ILE A 60 -10.51 5.56 -15.09
N ALA A 61 -10.67 4.23 -15.09
CA ALA A 61 -10.31 3.39 -16.23
C ALA A 61 -11.05 3.80 -17.51
N ASP A 62 -12.35 4.06 -17.42
CA ASP A 62 -13.19 4.55 -18.53
C ASP A 62 -12.73 5.91 -19.04
N ALA A 63 -12.25 6.80 -18.16
CA ALA A 63 -11.69 8.09 -18.55
C ALA A 63 -10.35 7.94 -19.26
N VAL A 64 -9.44 7.14 -18.70
CA VAL A 64 -8.12 6.87 -19.26
C VAL A 64 -8.21 6.18 -20.62
N ALA A 65 -9.19 5.29 -20.82
CA ALA A 65 -9.43 4.64 -22.10
C ALA A 65 -9.78 5.62 -23.25
N THR A 66 -10.12 6.87 -22.95
CA THR A 66 -10.38 7.91 -23.96
C THR A 66 -9.14 8.69 -24.39
N VAL A 67 -7.98 8.47 -23.76
CA VAL A 67 -6.76 9.22 -24.03
C VAL A 67 -6.09 8.67 -25.29
N GLU A 68 -6.09 9.48 -26.36
CA GLU A 68 -5.34 9.17 -27.57
C GLU A 68 -3.83 9.26 -27.31
N GLY A 69 -3.09 8.23 -27.73
CA GLY A 69 -1.62 8.20 -27.60
C GLY A 69 -1.09 7.81 -26.22
N LEU A 70 -1.95 7.36 -25.29
CA LEU A 70 -1.50 6.88 -23.98
C LEU A 70 -0.49 5.72 -24.13
N GLU A 71 0.69 5.87 -23.52
CA GLU A 71 1.75 4.87 -23.53
C GLU A 71 1.58 3.87 -22.38
N VAL A 72 1.30 4.36 -21.17
CA VAL A 72 1.23 3.53 -19.96
C VAL A 72 0.13 3.99 -19.01
N PHE A 73 -0.70 3.04 -18.57
CA PHE A 73 -1.60 3.21 -17.43
C PHE A 73 -1.10 2.38 -16.25
N ILE A 74 -0.74 3.05 -15.15
CA ILE A 74 -0.29 2.43 -13.90
C ILE A 74 -1.42 2.49 -12.89
N TRP A 75 -1.83 1.32 -12.40
CA TRP A 75 -2.83 1.19 -11.36
C TRP A 75 -2.18 0.75 -10.05
N SER A 76 -2.32 1.56 -9.00
CA SER A 76 -1.95 1.18 -7.63
C SER A 76 -3.08 0.39 -7.00
N GLY A 77 -2.92 -0.94 -6.94
CA GLY A 77 -3.82 -1.84 -6.23
C GLY A 77 -3.08 -2.62 -5.15
N LEU A 78 -3.85 -3.38 -4.37
CA LEU A 78 -3.31 -4.49 -3.60
C LEU A 78 -3.18 -5.68 -4.56
N SER A 79 -1.99 -6.28 -4.66
CA SER A 79 -1.78 -7.40 -5.57
C SER A 79 -2.49 -8.65 -5.07
N ASP A 80 -2.98 -9.50 -5.97
CA ASP A 80 -3.39 -10.88 -5.65
C ASP A 80 -2.26 -11.67 -4.95
N ALA A 81 -1.00 -11.26 -5.14
CA ALA A 81 0.20 -11.86 -4.56
C ALA A 81 0.55 -11.33 -3.15
N GLY A 82 -0.28 -10.47 -2.54
CA GLY A 82 -0.16 -10.08 -1.14
C GLY A 82 -0.27 -8.60 -0.81
N LEU A 83 -0.40 -8.34 0.49
CA LEU A 83 -0.56 -7.03 1.09
C LEU A 83 0.77 -6.27 1.18
N GLY A 84 0.97 -5.29 0.29
CA GLY A 84 2.00 -4.26 0.46
C GLY A 84 1.63 -3.32 1.61
N LEU A 85 2.47 -3.24 2.64
CA LEU A 85 2.21 -2.43 3.82
C LEU A 85 3.11 -1.19 3.83
N PHE A 86 2.55 -0.02 4.13
CA PHE A 86 3.42 1.11 4.46
C PHE A 86 3.98 0.92 5.87
N VAL A 87 5.26 1.25 6.07
CA VAL A 87 5.93 1.19 7.40
C VAL A 87 5.25 2.04 8.49
N THR A 88 4.30 2.90 8.10
CA THR A 88 3.53 3.76 8.99
C THR A 88 2.17 3.18 9.42
N TYR A 89 1.78 1.98 8.93
CA TYR A 89 0.48 1.36 9.24
C TYR A 89 0.23 1.19 10.73
N TRP A 90 1.27 0.97 11.54
CA TRP A 90 1.13 0.90 13.01
C TRP A 90 0.53 2.16 13.65
N LYS A 91 0.58 3.32 12.97
CA LYS A 91 -0.03 4.56 13.44
C LYS A 91 -1.56 4.55 13.36
N TRP A 92 -2.14 3.64 12.58
CA TRP A 92 -3.59 3.53 12.36
C TRP A 92 -4.33 2.82 13.49
N GLY A 93 -3.61 2.37 14.53
CA GLY A 93 -4.19 1.85 15.77
C GLY A 93 -4.10 0.33 15.92
N GLN A 94 -4.75 -0.20 16.96
CA GLN A 94 -4.70 -1.63 17.31
C GLN A 94 -5.30 -2.54 16.24
N GLY A 95 -6.20 -2.06 15.37
CA GLY A 95 -6.77 -2.88 14.29
C GLY A 95 -5.79 -3.13 13.13
N ALA A 96 -4.88 -2.19 12.84
CA ALA A 96 -3.92 -2.32 11.74
C ALA A 96 -2.69 -3.15 12.14
N VAL A 97 -2.27 -3.03 13.40
CA VAL A 97 -1.19 -3.82 14.00
C VAL A 97 -1.63 -4.19 15.42
N PRO A 98 -2.25 -5.37 15.61
CA PRO A 98 -2.71 -5.81 16.92
C PRO A 98 -1.55 -5.87 17.90
N ARG A 99 -1.61 -4.97 18.89
CA ARG A 99 -0.63 -4.84 19.96
C ARG A 99 -1.29 -5.07 21.30
N GLU A 100 -0.85 -6.10 22.00
CA GLU A 100 -1.23 -6.34 23.38
C GLU A 100 -0.13 -5.83 24.31
N LYS A 101 -0.52 -5.09 25.34
CA LYS A 101 0.41 -4.68 26.39
C LYS A 101 0.37 -5.71 27.52
N ARG A 102 1.50 -6.37 27.76
CA ARG A 102 1.68 -7.32 28.87
C ARG A 102 1.84 -6.62 30.23
N PRO A 103 1.67 -7.36 31.34
CA PRO A 103 1.94 -6.83 32.69
C PRO A 103 3.36 -6.31 32.88
N ASP A 104 4.35 -6.84 32.15
CA ASP A 104 5.76 -6.40 32.19
C ASP A 104 6.06 -5.19 31.29
N ASN A 105 5.02 -4.52 30.78
CA ASN A 105 5.06 -3.43 29.80
C ASN A 105 5.58 -3.80 28.41
N THR A 106 5.82 -5.08 28.11
CA THR A 106 6.15 -5.52 26.74
C THR A 106 4.94 -5.34 25.82
N LEU A 107 5.16 -4.77 24.63
CA LEU A 107 4.18 -4.77 23.53
C LEU A 107 4.34 -6.03 22.69
N VAL A 108 3.28 -6.79 22.52
CA VAL A 108 3.30 -8.01 21.69
C VAL A 108 2.58 -7.72 20.39
N LEU A 109 3.31 -7.78 19.28
CA LEU A 109 2.72 -7.76 17.94
C LEU A 109 2.18 -9.16 17.63
N ARG A 110 0.88 -9.24 17.36
CA ARG A 110 0.15 -10.49 17.11
C ARG A 110 -0.47 -10.44 15.73
N ILE A 111 0.17 -11.12 14.78
CA ILE A 111 -0.23 -11.05 13.36
C ILE A 111 -0.40 -12.49 12.83
N PRO A 112 -1.48 -12.77 12.07
CA PRO A 112 -1.66 -14.05 11.41
C PRO A 112 -0.61 -14.24 10.30
N GLY A 113 -0.25 -15.48 10.02
CA GLY A 113 0.72 -15.80 8.97
C GLY A 113 1.85 -16.71 9.44
N LYS A 114 2.75 -17.08 8.53
CA LYS A 114 3.96 -17.83 8.86
C LYS A 114 5.03 -16.79 9.22
N GLY A 115 5.50 -16.75 10.47
CA GLY A 115 6.43 -15.72 10.97
C GLY A 115 7.74 -15.58 10.19
N ASN A 116 8.04 -16.53 9.29
CA ASN A 116 9.19 -16.55 8.39
C ASN A 116 8.89 -16.00 6.97
N MET A 117 7.70 -15.45 6.71
CA MET A 117 7.44 -14.77 5.44
C MET A 117 8.02 -13.36 5.46
N LEU A 118 8.57 -12.94 4.32
CA LEU A 118 9.02 -11.57 4.11
C LEU A 118 7.79 -10.67 3.97
N ILE A 119 7.79 -9.58 4.72
CA ILE A 119 6.75 -8.56 4.67
C ILE A 119 7.22 -7.47 3.71
N PRO A 120 6.45 -7.17 2.66
CA PRO A 120 6.75 -6.08 1.75
C PRO A 120 6.36 -4.76 2.38
N LEU A 121 7.23 -4.27 3.27
CA LEU A 121 7.08 -2.97 3.90
C LEU A 121 7.71 -1.89 3.03
N LEU A 122 6.99 -0.80 2.79
CA LEU A 122 7.43 0.32 1.97
C LEU A 122 7.42 1.63 2.75
N VAL A 123 8.46 2.45 2.60
CA VAL A 123 8.42 3.85 3.06
C VAL A 123 7.55 4.65 2.08
N PRO A 124 6.49 5.35 2.52
CA PRO A 124 5.54 6.01 1.62
C PRO A 124 6.15 6.92 0.55
N SER A 125 7.26 7.60 0.87
CA SER A 125 7.97 8.47 -0.07
C SER A 125 8.62 7.75 -1.24
N ASN A 126 8.83 6.43 -1.15
CA ASN A 126 9.41 5.65 -2.25
C ASN A 126 8.37 5.15 -3.26
N ALA A 127 7.07 5.20 -2.96
CA ALA A 127 6.02 4.69 -3.85
C ALA A 127 6.12 5.26 -5.28
N GLY A 128 6.46 6.55 -5.41
CA GLY A 128 6.66 7.19 -6.71
C GLY A 128 7.82 6.60 -7.53
N ALA A 129 8.86 6.07 -6.90
CA ALA A 129 9.98 5.44 -7.60
C ALA A 129 9.55 4.11 -8.23
N PHE A 130 8.72 3.32 -7.56
CA PHE A 130 8.15 2.07 -8.09
C PHE A 130 7.16 2.35 -9.23
N ALA A 131 6.30 3.37 -9.07
CA ALA A 131 5.42 3.81 -10.17
C ALA A 131 6.24 4.23 -11.39
N LYS A 132 7.31 5.01 -11.21
CA LYS A 132 8.22 5.38 -12.30
C LYS A 132 8.89 4.16 -12.94
N ALA A 133 9.27 3.15 -12.15
CA ALA A 133 9.91 1.95 -12.68
C ALA A 133 9.01 1.19 -13.66
N LEU A 134 7.69 1.17 -13.42
CA LEU A 134 6.71 0.56 -14.32
C LEU A 134 6.61 1.25 -15.70
N THR A 135 7.05 2.51 -15.83
CA THR A 135 7.10 3.18 -17.15
C THR A 135 8.28 2.70 -18.01
N LEU A 136 9.21 1.92 -17.45
CA LEU A 136 10.42 1.46 -18.12
C LEU A 136 10.31 0.01 -18.64
N VAL A 137 9.17 -0.64 -18.42
CA VAL A 137 8.90 -2.02 -18.83
C VAL A 137 7.68 -2.07 -19.75
N SER A 138 7.53 -3.18 -20.46
CA SER A 138 6.34 -3.38 -21.30
C SER A 138 5.06 -3.47 -20.44
N PRO A 139 3.89 -3.04 -20.97
CA PRO A 139 2.61 -3.18 -20.27
C PRO A 139 2.27 -4.63 -19.87
N GLY A 140 1.40 -4.77 -18.87
CA GLY A 140 0.97 -6.08 -18.36
C GLY A 140 1.90 -6.69 -17.31
N LYS A 141 2.70 -5.87 -16.63
CA LYS A 141 3.58 -6.28 -15.53
C LYS A 141 3.02 -5.78 -14.20
N ASN A 142 3.11 -6.64 -13.19
CA ASN A 142 2.89 -6.28 -11.80
C ASN A 142 4.25 -6.10 -11.13
N LEU A 143 4.33 -5.17 -10.16
CA LEU A 143 5.53 -4.90 -9.41
C LEU A 143 5.18 -4.72 -7.94
N LEU A 144 5.73 -5.55 -7.06
CA LEU A 144 5.59 -5.34 -5.63
C LEU A 144 6.53 -4.23 -5.17
N ALA A 145 5.96 -3.18 -4.59
CA ALA A 145 6.72 -2.09 -4.00
C ALA A 145 7.10 -2.44 -2.56
N PHE A 146 8.39 -2.62 -2.30
CA PHE A 146 8.92 -2.96 -0.99
C PHE A 146 10.30 -2.32 -0.77
N GLY A 147 10.65 -2.01 0.48
CA GLY A 147 11.98 -1.56 0.88
C GLY A 147 12.84 -2.74 1.31
N ASP A 148 12.89 -2.99 2.62
CA ASP A 148 13.66 -4.10 3.17
C ASP A 148 12.81 -5.38 3.26
N PRO A 149 13.34 -6.54 2.83
CA PRO A 149 12.72 -7.82 3.08
C PRO A 149 12.93 -8.20 4.55
N LEU A 150 11.95 -7.90 5.41
CA LEU A 150 11.98 -8.26 6.83
C LEU A 150 10.90 -9.29 7.15
N THR A 151 11.22 -10.25 8.00
CA THR A 151 10.22 -11.05 8.72
C THR A 151 9.54 -10.23 9.82
N TRP A 152 8.41 -10.71 10.35
CA TRP A 152 7.73 -10.04 11.48
C TRP A 152 8.60 -9.97 12.73
N GLU A 153 9.41 -11.00 12.98
CA GLU A 153 10.34 -11.03 14.10
C GLU A 153 11.46 -9.99 13.94
N GLU A 154 12.05 -9.88 12.76
CA GLU A 154 13.08 -8.88 12.45
C GLU A 154 12.52 -7.46 12.52
N TYR A 155 11.32 -7.23 11.97
CA TYR A 155 10.65 -5.93 12.04
C TYR A 155 10.39 -5.51 13.50
N VAL A 156 9.85 -6.40 14.35
CA VAL A 156 9.60 -6.09 15.76
C VAL A 156 10.90 -5.84 16.52
N GLY A 157 11.94 -6.64 16.25
CA GLY A 157 13.26 -6.45 16.84
C GLY A 157 13.87 -5.10 16.48
N MET A 158 13.80 -4.72 15.21
CA MET A 158 14.24 -3.41 14.71
C MET A 158 13.43 -2.28 15.34
N TRP A 159 12.10 -2.38 15.35
CA TRP A 159 11.22 -1.37 15.94
C TRP A 159 11.50 -1.16 17.43
N SER A 160 11.68 -2.24 18.19
CA SER A 160 12.02 -2.21 19.61
C SER A 160 13.36 -1.50 19.84
N ARG A 161 14.37 -1.79 19.00
CA ARG A 161 15.68 -1.15 19.05
C ARG A 161 15.63 0.36 18.73
N VAL A 162 14.88 0.76 17.70
CA VAL A 162 14.78 2.17 17.27
C VAL A 162 13.95 3.01 18.25
N THR A 163 12.84 2.46 18.77
CA THR A 163 11.92 3.21 19.63
C THR A 163 12.26 3.12 21.13
N GLY A 164 13.08 2.14 21.53
CA GLY A 164 13.34 1.83 22.94
C GLY A 164 12.17 1.13 23.65
N VAL A 165 11.08 0.82 22.95
CA VAL A 165 9.91 0.16 23.52
C VAL A 165 10.08 -1.35 23.39
N LYS A 166 10.14 -2.06 24.52
CA LYS A 166 10.24 -3.52 24.55
C LYS A 166 9.07 -4.15 23.80
N ALA A 167 9.37 -4.84 22.70
CA ALA A 167 8.38 -5.55 21.91
C ALA A 167 8.81 -6.96 21.50
N SER A 168 7.83 -7.84 21.29
CA SER A 168 8.02 -9.20 20.79
C SER A 168 6.96 -9.57 19.75
N PHE A 169 7.30 -10.47 18.84
CA PHE A 169 6.35 -11.03 17.88
C PHE A 169 5.75 -12.34 18.42
N GLU A 170 4.44 -12.51 18.25
CA GLU A 170 3.76 -13.80 18.44
C GLU A 170 2.91 -14.12 17.22
N ARG A 171 3.05 -15.35 16.73
CA ARG A 171 2.18 -15.89 15.69
C ARG A 171 0.77 -16.13 16.25
N LYS A 172 -0.25 -15.79 15.47
CA LYS A 172 -1.66 -16.15 15.74
C LYS A 172 -2.31 -16.83 14.55
N THR A 173 -3.46 -17.46 14.77
CA THR A 173 -4.32 -17.92 13.67
C THR A 173 -5.18 -16.76 13.14
N VAL A 174 -5.78 -16.94 11.95
CA VAL A 174 -6.69 -15.95 11.35
C VAL A 174 -7.94 -15.79 12.21
N GLU A 175 -8.49 -16.88 12.72
CA GLU A 175 -9.70 -16.88 13.56
C GLU A 175 -9.47 -16.10 14.86
N GLU A 176 -8.28 -16.26 15.46
CA GLU A 176 -7.91 -15.47 16.63
C GLU A 176 -7.76 -13.99 16.26
N HIS A 177 -7.14 -13.66 15.12
CA HIS A 177 -7.02 -12.28 14.67
C HIS A 177 -8.39 -11.62 14.46
N ASP A 178 -9.29 -12.28 13.73
CA ASP A 178 -10.62 -11.76 13.40
C ASP A 178 -11.52 -11.58 14.62
N SER A 179 -11.29 -12.33 15.70
CA SER A 179 -11.99 -12.11 16.98
C SER A 179 -11.65 -10.76 17.63
N PHE A 180 -10.46 -10.20 17.38
CA PHE A 180 -10.00 -8.91 17.91
C PHE A 180 -10.14 -7.76 16.90
N ALA A 181 -10.01 -8.06 15.61
CA ALA A 181 -10.09 -7.10 14.51
C ALA A 181 -10.92 -7.70 13.36
N PRO A 182 -12.25 -7.78 13.50
CA PRO A 182 -13.12 -8.36 12.48
C PRO A 182 -13.09 -7.50 11.20
N GLY A 183 -13.00 -8.16 10.04
CA GLY A 183 -13.02 -7.46 8.74
C GLY A 183 -12.28 -8.12 7.59
N GLY A 184 -11.77 -9.35 7.74
CA GLY A 184 -11.08 -10.10 6.68
C GLY A 184 -9.59 -9.78 6.53
N TYR A 185 -9.06 -8.80 7.28
CA TYR A 185 -7.65 -8.40 7.22
C TYR A 185 -6.69 -9.56 7.57
N GLY A 186 -7.12 -10.48 8.44
CA GLY A 186 -6.33 -11.66 8.78
C GLY A 186 -6.19 -12.64 7.60
N GLU A 187 -7.20 -12.75 6.74
CA GLU A 187 -7.18 -13.55 5.52
C GLU A 187 -6.26 -12.92 4.47
N ASP A 188 -6.35 -11.60 4.26
CA ASP A 188 -5.52 -10.84 3.30
C ASP A 188 -4.00 -10.98 3.59
N ILE A 189 -3.61 -11.06 4.87
CA ILE A 189 -2.22 -11.29 5.28
C ILE A 189 -1.77 -12.74 4.99
N LEU A 190 -2.69 -13.70 5.04
CA LEU A 190 -2.37 -15.11 4.84
C LEU A 190 -2.32 -15.49 3.35
N GLU A 191 -3.05 -14.76 2.50
CA GLU A 191 -3.12 -14.95 1.05
C GLU A 191 -1.90 -14.42 0.28
N MET A 192 -0.89 -13.86 0.96
CA MET A 192 0.39 -13.50 0.35
C MET A 192 1.04 -14.73 -0.30
N ASP A 193 0.86 -14.90 -1.60
CA ASP A 193 1.42 -16.00 -2.37
C ASP A 193 2.83 -15.67 -2.89
N GLY A 194 3.58 -16.71 -3.27
CA GLY A 194 4.96 -16.56 -3.73
C GLY A 194 5.12 -16.04 -5.15
N SER A 195 4.06 -15.56 -5.82
CA SER A 195 4.11 -15.09 -7.22
C SER A 195 4.58 -13.63 -7.37
N VAL A 196 5.15 -13.08 -6.30
CA VAL A 196 5.71 -11.73 -6.23
C VAL A 196 6.75 -11.50 -7.32
N VAL A 197 6.52 -10.47 -8.14
CA VAL A 197 7.49 -9.93 -9.10
C VAL A 197 8.23 -8.76 -8.43
N PHE A 198 9.54 -8.93 -8.23
CA PHE A 198 10.41 -7.89 -7.71
C PHE A 198 10.98 -7.02 -8.85
N PRO A 199 11.42 -5.77 -8.58
CA PRO A 199 12.03 -4.92 -9.61
C PRO A 199 13.17 -5.61 -10.37
N LYS A 200 14.05 -6.32 -9.64
CA LYS A 200 15.16 -7.08 -10.22
C LYS A 200 14.72 -8.17 -11.20
N ASP A 201 13.54 -8.77 -11.00
CA ASP A 201 13.02 -9.81 -11.89
C ASP A 201 12.58 -9.24 -13.25
N LEU A 202 12.35 -7.93 -13.30
CA LEU A 202 12.09 -7.15 -14.50
C LEU A 202 13.35 -6.44 -15.04
N GLY A 203 14.51 -6.68 -14.46
CA GLY A 203 15.76 -5.99 -14.83
C GLY A 203 15.80 -4.53 -14.38
N LEU A 204 15.00 -4.15 -13.39
CA LEU A 204 14.93 -2.80 -12.85
C LEU A 204 15.72 -2.71 -11.54
N GLU A 205 16.44 -1.60 -11.37
CA GLU A 205 16.96 -1.17 -10.08
C GLU A 205 16.10 -0.01 -9.57
N VAL A 206 15.48 -0.21 -8.41
CA VAL A 206 14.67 0.81 -7.72
C VAL A 206 15.26 1.01 -6.34
N GLU A 207 15.82 2.18 -6.10
CA GLU A 207 16.29 2.55 -4.77
C GLU A 207 15.09 2.79 -3.84
N ALA A 208 15.03 2.02 -2.76
CA ALA A 208 14.09 2.22 -1.67
C ALA A 208 14.88 2.58 -0.40
N THR A 209 14.34 3.52 0.37
CA THR A 209 14.87 3.89 1.67
C THR A 209 14.72 2.69 2.60
N ARG A 210 15.78 2.38 3.34
CA ARG A 210 15.72 1.31 4.35
C ARG A 210 14.74 1.72 5.44
N ILE A 211 14.08 0.75 6.04
CA ILE A 211 13.03 1.02 7.03
C ILE A 211 13.60 1.64 8.31
N GLU A 212 14.89 1.40 8.58
CA GLU A 212 15.60 1.95 9.74
C GLU A 212 16.18 3.35 9.56
N ASP A 213 16.22 3.87 8.33
CA ASP A 213 16.77 5.20 7.99
C ASP A 213 15.71 6.31 8.09
#